data_AF-A0A3A8IT69-F1
#
_entry.id   AF-A0A3A8IT69-F1
#
_cell.length_a   1.000
_cell.length_b   1.000
_cell.length_c   1.000
_cell.angle_alpha   90.00
_cell.angle_beta   90.00
_cell.angle_gamma   90.00
#
_symmetry.space_group_name_H-M   'P 1'
#
loop_
_entity.id
_entity.type
_entity.pdbx_description
1 polymer ?
#
loop_
_entity_poly.entity_id
_entity_poly.type
_entity_poly.pdbx_seq_one_letter_code
_entity_poly.pdbx_strand_id
1 'polypeptide(L)'
;MDADAPKTVATLPPVPFKEHPAQLYTGRLAKPDFARADADVKLYRSRIRDAAATGVKFGGRYGVMISGCGTECIFGFVIDATNGHVLPLPASGEGHRMLQLAFRPDSRVLRALWKASEPDACALQDFVIDAGQFRSVKKEVLPGICPEMNSETGESTGEPYW
;
A
#
# COMPACT_ATOMS: atom_id res chain seq x y z
N MET A 1 14.21 -1.24 -38.09
CA MET A 1 14.89 -1.91 -36.96
C MET A 1 15.29 -0.80 -36.01
N ASP A 2 14.33 -0.29 -35.25
CA ASP A 2 14.62 0.78 -34.32
C ASP A 2 15.24 0.17 -33.07
N ALA A 3 16.47 0.61 -32.79
CA ALA A 3 17.30 0.16 -31.71
C ALA A 3 16.55 0.37 -30.39
N ASP A 4 16.44 -0.71 -29.62
CA ASP A 4 16.08 -0.76 -28.21
C ASP A 4 17.05 0.14 -27.44
N ALA A 5 16.70 1.42 -27.29
CA ALA A 5 17.41 2.31 -26.39
C ALA A 5 17.32 1.68 -24.98
N PRO A 6 18.42 1.63 -24.21
CA PRO A 6 18.40 1.01 -22.91
C PRO A 6 17.35 1.71 -22.05
N LYS A 7 16.29 0.97 -21.72
CA LYS A 7 15.20 1.47 -20.89
C LYS A 7 15.76 1.74 -19.49
N THR A 8 15.74 3.00 -19.08
CA THR A 8 16.23 3.41 -17.78
C THR A 8 15.20 3.11 -16.70
N VAL A 9 15.67 2.70 -15.52
CA VAL A 9 14.82 2.51 -14.33
C VAL A 9 14.27 3.87 -13.87
N ALA A 10 12.98 3.91 -13.55
CA ALA A 10 12.31 5.12 -13.09
C ALA A 10 12.89 5.58 -11.74
N THR A 11 13.15 6.88 -11.61
CA THR A 11 13.60 7.48 -10.36
C THR A 11 12.39 7.80 -9.48
N LEU A 12 12.33 7.24 -8.27
CA LEU A 12 11.26 7.54 -7.32
C LEU A 12 11.55 8.84 -6.55
N PRO A 13 10.59 9.76 -6.40
CA PRO A 13 10.74 10.90 -5.50
C PRO A 13 10.80 10.41 -4.04
N PRO A 14 11.33 11.22 -3.10
CA PRO A 14 11.31 10.86 -1.67
C PRO A 14 9.89 10.59 -1.15
N VAL A 15 9.76 9.70 -0.15
CA VAL A 15 8.49 9.44 0.55
C VAL A 15 8.34 10.41 1.73
N PRO A 16 7.18 11.06 1.94
CA PRO A 16 6.97 12.02 3.03
C PRO A 16 6.72 11.35 4.39
N PHE A 17 7.39 10.23 4.72
CA PHE A 17 7.14 9.51 5.97
C PHE A 17 7.36 10.36 7.21
N LYS A 18 8.44 11.15 7.23
CA LYS A 18 8.83 12.02 8.36
C LYS A 18 7.90 13.22 8.54
N GLU A 19 7.22 13.64 7.48
CA GLU A 19 6.26 14.76 7.51
C GLU A 19 4.91 14.33 8.09
N HIS A 20 4.63 13.02 8.12
CA HIS A 20 3.39 12.44 8.59
C HIS A 20 3.62 11.37 9.67
N PRO A 21 4.21 11.74 10.82
CA PRO A 21 4.44 10.78 11.89
C PRO A 21 3.13 10.23 12.45
N ALA A 22 3.21 9.04 13.02
CA ALA A 22 2.14 8.38 13.75
C ALA A 22 2.65 7.89 15.10
N GLN A 23 1.87 8.15 16.16
CA GLN A 23 2.15 7.55 17.45
C GLN A 23 1.68 6.10 17.46
N LEU A 24 2.53 5.19 17.91
CA LEU A 24 2.20 3.78 18.01
C LEU A 24 1.16 3.54 19.12
N TYR A 25 0.06 2.89 18.77
CA TYR A 25 -0.97 2.42 19.66
C TYR A 25 -0.49 1.14 20.35
N THR A 26 -0.39 1.20 21.68
CA THR A 26 0.08 0.10 22.54
C THR A 26 -1.03 -0.49 23.41
N GLY A 27 -2.27 -0.04 23.21
CA GLY A 27 -3.42 -0.53 23.95
C GLY A 27 -3.88 -1.92 23.49
N ARG A 28 -4.99 -2.38 24.08
CA ARG A 28 -5.62 -3.64 23.69
C ARG A 28 -6.08 -3.58 22.24
N LEU A 29 -5.70 -4.57 21.44
CA LEU A 29 -6.14 -4.71 20.05
C LEU A 29 -7.62 -5.12 20.02
N ALA A 30 -8.45 -4.29 19.38
CA ALA A 30 -9.83 -4.61 19.09
C ALA A 30 -9.92 -5.75 18.08
N LYS A 31 -10.97 -6.57 18.20
CA LYS A 31 -11.26 -7.60 17.20
C LYS A 31 -11.86 -6.94 15.96
N PRO A 32 -11.56 -7.42 14.74
CA PRO A 32 -12.18 -6.90 13.53
C PRO A 32 -13.72 -6.95 13.60
N ASP A 33 -14.37 -5.84 13.25
CA ASP A 33 -15.82 -5.73 13.15
C ASP A 33 -16.27 -6.07 11.73
N PHE A 34 -17.09 -7.11 11.61
CA PHE A 34 -17.66 -7.58 10.34
C PHE A 34 -19.17 -7.40 10.25
N ALA A 35 -19.82 -6.83 11.26
CA ALA A 35 -21.27 -6.73 11.34
C ALA A 35 -21.83 -5.88 10.19
N ARG A 36 -21.15 -4.76 9.89
CA ARG A 36 -21.51 -3.82 8.83
C ARG A 36 -20.55 -3.82 7.65
N ALA A 37 -19.65 -4.79 7.60
CA ALA A 37 -18.63 -4.82 6.57
C ALA A 37 -19.21 -5.24 5.21
N ASP A 38 -18.61 -4.71 4.15
CA ASP A 38 -18.93 -5.03 2.77
C ASP A 38 -18.71 -6.52 2.46
N ALA A 39 -19.31 -6.99 1.37
CA ALA A 39 -19.25 -8.40 0.97
C ALA A 39 -17.80 -8.90 0.84
N ASP A 40 -16.92 -8.08 0.26
CA ASP A 40 -15.51 -8.43 0.06
C ASP A 40 -14.78 -8.63 1.39
N VAL A 41 -14.99 -7.74 2.36
CA VAL A 41 -14.41 -7.87 3.71
C VAL A 41 -14.88 -9.18 4.36
N LYS A 42 -16.14 -9.58 4.15
CA LYS A 42 -16.70 -10.81 4.71
C LYS A 42 -16.09 -12.08 4.11
N LEU A 43 -15.64 -12.06 2.86
CA LEU A 43 -14.94 -13.17 2.22
C LEU A 43 -13.58 -13.45 2.86
N TYR A 44 -12.93 -12.43 3.43
CA TYR A 44 -11.57 -12.53 3.97
C TYR A 44 -11.47 -12.51 5.49
N ARG A 45 -12.58 -12.79 6.21
CA ARG A 45 -12.67 -12.72 7.67
C ARG A 45 -11.52 -13.39 8.41
N SER A 46 -11.17 -14.61 8.03
CA SER A 46 -10.08 -15.36 8.69
C SER A 46 -8.74 -14.64 8.52
N ARG A 47 -8.38 -14.29 7.27
CA ARG A 47 -7.14 -13.57 6.96
C ARG A 47 -7.06 -12.20 7.64
N ILE A 48 -8.19 -11.49 7.73
CA ILE A 48 -8.28 -10.20 8.42
C ILE A 48 -8.08 -10.37 9.94
N ARG A 49 -8.65 -11.43 10.54
CA ARG A 49 -8.40 -11.75 11.96
C ARG A 49 -6.95 -12.10 12.21
N ASP A 50 -6.35 -12.91 11.34
CA ASP A 50 -4.94 -13.30 11.46
C ASP A 50 -4.03 -12.08 11.35
N ALA A 51 -4.26 -11.21 10.35
CA ALA A 51 -3.54 -9.96 10.19
C ALA A 51 -3.68 -9.03 11.41
N ALA A 52 -4.90 -8.87 11.93
CA ALA A 52 -5.15 -8.07 13.13
C ALA A 52 -4.43 -8.62 14.37
N ALA A 53 -4.30 -9.96 14.48
CA ALA A 53 -3.57 -10.59 15.58
C ALA A 53 -2.05 -10.36 15.52
N THR A 54 -1.49 -10.02 14.35
CA THR A 54 -0.06 -9.67 14.21
C THR A 54 0.29 -8.28 14.77
N GLY A 55 -0.71 -7.47 15.12
CA GLY A 55 -0.54 -6.14 15.69
C GLY A 55 -0.42 -5.01 14.66
N VAL A 56 0.01 -3.85 15.14
CA VAL A 56 0.12 -2.63 14.33
C VAL A 56 1.32 -2.71 13.38
N LYS A 57 1.07 -2.47 12.09
CA LYS A 57 2.07 -2.43 11.01
C LYS A 57 2.11 -1.11 10.26
N PHE A 58 1.07 -0.28 10.40
CA PHE A 58 0.92 0.97 9.64
C PHE A 58 0.22 2.07 10.46
N GLY A 59 0.60 3.33 10.23
CA GLY A 59 -0.24 4.49 10.60
C GLY A 59 -0.47 4.65 12.09
N GLY A 60 0.43 4.12 12.92
CA GLY A 60 0.37 4.16 14.38
C GLY A 60 -0.64 3.19 14.99
N ARG A 61 -1.66 2.74 14.25
CA ARG A 61 -2.76 1.97 14.85
C ARG A 61 -3.39 0.93 13.95
N TYR A 62 -2.86 0.71 12.75
CA TYR A 62 -3.47 -0.18 11.78
C TYR A 62 -2.69 -1.48 11.61
N GLY A 63 -3.39 -2.61 11.73
CA GLY A 63 -2.93 -3.87 11.14
C GLY A 63 -3.14 -3.84 9.62
N VAL A 64 -2.39 -4.65 8.89
CA VAL A 64 -2.45 -4.69 7.41
C VAL A 64 -2.60 -6.13 6.94
N MET A 65 -3.60 -6.37 6.10
CA MET A 65 -3.81 -7.63 5.39
C MET A 65 -3.58 -7.38 3.91
N ILE A 66 -2.71 -8.18 3.28
CA ILE A 66 -2.48 -8.17 1.83
C ILE A 66 -2.68 -9.57 1.29
N SER A 67 -3.28 -9.68 0.11
CA SER A 67 -3.49 -10.94 -0.60
C SER A 67 -3.41 -10.72 -2.10
N GLY A 68 -2.89 -11.71 -2.83
CA GLY A 68 -3.04 -11.74 -4.29
C GLY A 68 -4.51 -11.88 -4.70
N CYS A 69 -4.91 -11.21 -5.78
CA CYS A 69 -6.23 -11.38 -6.44
C CYS A 69 -6.17 -12.22 -7.73
N GLY A 70 -5.00 -12.72 -8.13
CA GLY A 70 -4.78 -13.37 -9.43
C GLY A 70 -3.81 -12.53 -10.25
N THR A 71 -4.01 -12.48 -11.57
CA THR A 71 -3.27 -11.80 -12.66
C THR A 71 -2.36 -10.62 -12.25
N GLU A 72 -1.29 -10.93 -11.52
CA GLU A 72 -0.27 -9.99 -11.02
C GLU A 72 -0.85 -8.80 -10.23
N CYS A 73 -1.97 -9.01 -9.53
CA CYS A 73 -2.60 -7.98 -8.71
C CYS A 73 -2.62 -8.38 -7.23
N ILE A 74 -2.52 -7.39 -6.35
CA ILE A 74 -2.77 -7.54 -4.92
C ILE A 74 -3.94 -6.66 -4.50
N PHE A 75 -4.64 -7.10 -3.47
CA PHE A 75 -5.59 -6.28 -2.74
C PHE A 75 -5.31 -6.41 -1.24
N GLY A 76 -5.94 -5.55 -0.45
CA GLY A 76 -5.76 -5.62 0.98
C GLY A 76 -6.69 -4.71 1.76
N PHE A 77 -6.58 -4.83 3.07
CA PHE A 77 -7.34 -4.07 4.04
C PHE A 77 -6.42 -3.55 5.14
N VAL A 78 -6.78 -2.42 5.73
CA VAL A 78 -6.23 -1.99 7.01
C VAL A 78 -7.27 -2.16 8.10
N ILE A 79 -6.82 -2.59 9.28
CA ILE A 79 -7.66 -2.90 10.43
C ILE A 79 -7.30 -1.93 11.54
N ASP A 80 -8.23 -1.08 11.94
CA ASP A 80 -8.04 -0.14 13.05
C ASP A 80 -8.00 -0.91 14.37
N ALA A 81 -6.83 -0.93 15.02
CA ALA A 81 -6.62 -1.66 16.27
C ALA A 81 -7.41 -1.10 17.45
N THR A 82 -7.96 0.11 17.35
CA THR A 82 -8.67 0.78 18.45
C THR A 82 -10.15 0.38 18.53
N ASN A 83 -10.78 0.08 17.39
CA ASN A 83 -12.22 -0.18 17.31
C ASN A 83 -12.58 -1.39 16.42
N GLY A 84 -11.61 -1.99 15.73
CA GLY A 84 -11.81 -3.14 14.86
C GLY A 84 -12.32 -2.80 13.46
N HIS A 85 -12.49 -1.53 13.12
CA HIS A 85 -12.99 -1.12 11.81
C HIS A 85 -12.03 -1.57 10.70
N VAL A 86 -12.58 -2.17 9.65
CA VAL A 86 -11.82 -2.67 8.49
C VAL A 86 -12.15 -1.82 7.29
N LEU A 87 -11.12 -1.33 6.61
CA LEU A 87 -11.25 -0.50 5.41
C LEU A 87 -10.30 -1.00 4.31
N PRO A 88 -10.72 -0.94 3.03
CA PRO A 88 -9.88 -1.38 1.92
C PRO A 88 -8.66 -0.47 1.74
N LEU A 89 -7.58 -1.03 1.18
CA LEU A 89 -6.45 -0.23 0.71
C LEU A 89 -6.87 0.65 -0.47
N PRO A 90 -6.41 1.92 -0.54
CA PRO A 90 -6.82 2.86 -1.58
C PRO A 90 -6.23 2.53 -2.95
N ALA A 91 -5.11 1.80 -2.99
CA ALA A 91 -4.55 1.18 -4.19
C ALA A 91 -4.63 -0.34 -4.02
N SER A 92 -5.49 -0.99 -4.82
CA SER A 92 -5.74 -2.43 -4.76
C SER A 92 -6.47 -2.94 -6.02
N GLY A 93 -6.44 -4.26 -6.23
CA GLY A 93 -7.23 -4.94 -7.26
C GLY A 93 -6.69 -4.78 -8.68
N GLU A 94 -7.52 -5.14 -9.67
CA GLU A 94 -7.12 -5.26 -11.07
C GLU A 94 -6.62 -3.95 -11.72
N GLY A 95 -7.04 -2.79 -11.18
CA GLY A 95 -6.57 -1.48 -11.63
C GLY A 95 -5.11 -1.16 -11.25
N HIS A 96 -4.49 -1.98 -10.39
CA HIS A 96 -3.14 -1.77 -9.85
C HIS A 96 -2.29 -3.03 -10.06
N ARG A 97 -2.00 -3.37 -11.33
CA ARG A 97 -1.12 -4.49 -11.67
C ARG A 97 0.33 -4.23 -11.27
N MET A 98 1.02 -5.27 -10.83
CA MET A 98 2.40 -5.19 -10.32
C MET A 98 2.53 -4.17 -9.17
N LEU A 99 1.48 -4.07 -8.34
CA LEU A 99 1.43 -3.12 -7.23
C LEU A 99 2.43 -3.49 -6.14
N GLN A 100 3.30 -2.53 -5.85
CA GLN A 100 4.21 -2.50 -4.72
C GLN A 100 3.71 -1.46 -3.72
N LEU A 101 3.81 -1.78 -2.43
CA LEU A 101 3.36 -0.93 -1.34
C LEU A 101 4.51 -0.68 -0.38
N ALA A 102 4.64 0.57 0.09
CA ALA A 102 5.52 0.91 1.18
C ALA A 102 4.78 1.64 2.30
N PHE A 103 4.97 1.16 3.53
CA PHE A 103 4.33 1.69 4.73
C PHE A 103 5.12 1.27 5.98
N ARG A 104 4.94 2.02 7.07
CA ARG A 104 5.63 1.78 8.34
C ARG A 104 4.72 2.09 9.54
N PRO A 105 4.94 1.45 10.70
CA PRO A 105 4.05 1.60 11.85
C PRO A 105 4.05 3.01 12.45
N ASP A 106 5.11 3.79 12.29
CA ASP A 106 5.29 5.13 12.84
C ASP A 106 5.05 6.27 11.82
N SER A 107 4.45 5.95 10.66
CA SER A 107 4.01 6.95 9.69
C SER A 107 2.61 6.67 9.16
N ARG A 108 1.85 7.73 8.90
CA ARG A 108 0.50 7.69 8.31
C ARG A 108 0.50 7.62 6.79
N VAL A 109 1.67 7.58 6.16
CA VAL A 109 1.80 7.51 4.70
C VAL A 109 1.81 6.06 4.22
N LEU A 110 1.02 5.81 3.18
CA LEU A 110 1.06 4.62 2.36
C LEU A 110 1.50 5.03 0.96
N ARG A 111 2.63 4.53 0.49
CA ARG A 111 3.06 4.69 -0.91
C ARG A 111 2.63 3.48 -1.72
N ALA A 112 2.10 3.74 -2.92
CA ALA A 112 1.76 2.76 -3.92
C ALA A 112 2.56 3.05 -5.21
N LEU A 113 3.13 2.01 -5.79
CA LEU A 113 3.80 2.04 -7.10
C LEU A 113 3.27 0.87 -7.93
N TRP A 114 2.81 1.13 -9.15
CA TRP A 114 2.29 0.08 -10.02
C TRP A 114 2.60 0.38 -11.50
N LYS A 115 2.40 -0.63 -12.35
CA LYS A 115 2.59 -0.48 -13.79
C LYS A 115 1.56 0.50 -14.36
N ALA A 116 2.03 1.56 -15.02
CA ALA A 116 1.15 2.51 -15.68
C ALA A 116 0.51 1.90 -16.95
N SER A 117 -0.47 2.60 -17.53
CA SER A 117 -1.05 2.18 -18.82
C SER A 117 -0.10 2.47 -19.98
N GLU A 118 0.72 3.50 -19.84
CA GLU A 118 1.77 3.87 -20.77
C GLU A 118 2.91 2.83 -20.75
N PRO A 119 3.48 2.47 -21.92
CA PRO A 119 4.67 1.65 -21.98
C PRO A 119 5.82 2.28 -21.21
N ASP A 120 6.60 1.46 -20.50
CA ASP A 120 7.80 1.89 -19.77
C ASP A 120 7.53 3.09 -18.86
N ALA A 121 6.44 3.01 -18.09
CA ALA A 121 6.08 4.02 -17.10
C ALA A 121 5.46 3.40 -15.83
N CYS A 122 5.59 4.14 -14.74
CA CYS A 122 5.10 3.77 -13.42
C CYS A 122 4.10 4.78 -12.94
N ALA A 123 3.00 4.32 -12.39
CA ALA A 123 2.13 5.19 -11.61
C ALA A 123 2.54 5.12 -10.14
N LEU A 124 2.83 6.28 -9.56
CA LEU A 124 3.16 6.44 -8.15
C LEU A 124 2.06 7.27 -7.49
N GLN A 125 1.60 6.81 -6.33
CA GLN A 125 0.62 7.53 -5.54
C GLN A 125 0.92 7.39 -4.05
N ASP A 126 0.97 8.53 -3.35
CA ASP A 126 1.09 8.56 -1.90
C ASP A 126 -0.25 8.93 -1.29
N PHE A 127 -0.62 8.19 -0.25
CA PHE A 127 -1.83 8.41 0.54
C PHE A 127 -1.45 8.69 1.99
N VAL A 128 -2.21 9.58 2.64
CA VAL A 128 -2.15 9.77 4.09
C VAL A 128 -3.46 9.28 4.69
N ILE A 129 -3.39 8.44 5.72
CA ILE A 129 -4.56 8.08 6.51
C ILE A 129 -4.79 9.07 7.65
N ASP A 130 -6.00 9.62 7.72
CA ASP A 130 -6.44 10.48 8.81
C ASP A 130 -7.88 10.14 9.17
N ALA A 131 -8.18 10.04 10.47
CA ALA A 131 -9.51 9.67 10.97
C ALA A 131 -10.15 8.43 10.28
N GLY A 132 -9.35 7.44 9.87
CA GLY A 132 -9.83 6.25 9.17
C GLY A 132 -10.19 6.47 7.70
N GLN A 133 -9.70 7.54 7.08
CA GLN A 133 -9.89 7.86 5.67
C GLN A 133 -8.55 8.07 4.98
N PHE A 134 -8.38 7.46 3.81
CA PHE A 134 -7.21 7.69 2.97
C PHE A 134 -7.44 8.93 2.09
N ARG A 135 -6.44 9.80 2.04
CA ARG A 135 -6.41 10.96 1.14
C ARG A 135 -5.14 10.91 0.31
N SER A 136 -5.29 11.05 -1.00
CA SER A 136 -4.15 11.19 -1.91
C SER A 136 -3.41 12.50 -1.63
N VAL A 137 -2.08 12.44 -1.53
CA VAL A 137 -1.20 13.62 -1.36
C VAL A 137 -0.23 13.82 -2.50
N LYS A 138 0.09 12.76 -3.25
CA LYS A 138 0.90 12.81 -4.47
C LYS A 138 0.36 11.80 -5.46
N LYS A 139 0.34 12.17 -6.74
CA LYS A 139 0.04 11.27 -7.86
C LYS A 139 0.89 11.67 -9.04
N GLU A 140 1.71 10.75 -9.53
CA GLU A 140 2.68 11.00 -10.60
C GLU A 140 2.75 9.80 -11.54
N VAL A 141 3.03 10.06 -12.82
CA VAL A 141 3.44 9.04 -13.78
C VAL A 141 4.92 9.27 -14.07
N LEU A 142 5.75 8.29 -13.73
CA LEU A 142 7.19 8.34 -13.85
C LEU A 142 7.64 7.60 -15.11
N PRO A 143 8.46 8.21 -15.97
CA PRO A 143 9.02 7.51 -17.13
C PRO A 143 10.10 6.51 -16.68
N GLY A 144 10.14 5.35 -17.34
CA GLY A 144 11.11 4.29 -17.12
C GLY A 144 10.51 2.96 -16.65
N ILE A 145 11.35 1.92 -16.61
CA ILE A 145 10.99 0.63 -16.02
C ILE A 145 10.81 0.83 -14.52
N CYS A 146 9.76 0.26 -13.94
CA CYS A 146 9.53 0.44 -12.52
C CYS A 146 10.56 -0.28 -11.69
N PRO A 147 11.20 0.42 -10.74
CA PRO A 147 12.13 -0.22 -9.84
C PRO A 147 11.38 -1.14 -8.88
N GLU A 148 12.10 -2.10 -8.32
CA GLU A 148 11.73 -2.66 -7.04
C GLU A 148 11.81 -1.56 -5.97
N MET A 149 10.76 -1.48 -5.15
CA MET A 149 10.60 -0.51 -4.09
C MET A 149 10.68 -1.22 -2.75
N ASN A 150 11.57 -0.75 -1.89
CA ASN A 150 11.65 -1.26 -0.52
C ASN A 150 10.33 -0.94 0.22
N SER A 151 9.70 -1.96 0.81
CA SER A 151 8.38 -1.85 1.44
C SER A 151 8.38 -1.08 2.78
N GLU A 152 9.55 -0.83 3.38
CA GLU A 152 9.68 -0.09 4.64
C GLU A 152 10.13 1.36 4.40
N THR A 153 11.04 1.58 3.45
CA THR A 153 11.59 2.91 3.15
C THR A 153 10.87 3.62 1.99
N GLY A 154 10.20 2.86 1.12
CA GLY A 154 9.56 3.36 -0.10
C GLY A 154 10.54 3.96 -1.12
N GLU A 155 11.81 3.63 -0.98
CA GLU A 155 12.91 4.00 -1.87
C GLU A 155 13.12 2.93 -2.94
N SER A 156 13.66 3.35 -4.08
CA SER A 156 14.07 2.44 -5.15
C SER A 156 15.31 1.65 -4.73
N THR A 157 15.34 0.34 -5.04
CA THR A 157 16.55 -0.48 -4.92
C THR A 157 17.52 -0.27 -6.09
N GLY A 158 17.08 0.42 -7.15
CA GLY A 158 17.81 0.59 -8.41
C GLY A 158 17.66 -0.59 -9.38
N GLU A 159 17.07 -1.70 -8.94
CA GLU A 159 16.83 -2.88 -9.76
C GLU A 159 15.42 -2.83 -10.39
N PRO A 160 15.23 -3.29 -11.63
CA PRO A 160 13.90 -3.39 -12.23
C PRO A 160 13.07 -4.44 -11.48
N TYR A 161 11.79 -4.14 -11.26
CA TYR A 161 10.84 -5.10 -10.65
C TYR A 161 10.33 -6.13 -11.66
N TRP A 162 10.32 -5.79 -12.96
CA TRP A 162 9.95 -6.68 -14.07
C TRP A 162 10.71 -6.35 -15.36
#